data_AF-A0A9D6FX31-F1
#
_entry.id   AF-A0A9D6FX31-F1
#
_cell.length_a   1.000
_cell.length_b   1.000
_cell.length_c   1.000
_cell.angle_alpha   90.00
_cell.angle_beta   90.00
_cell.angle_gamma   90.00
#
_symmetry.space_group_name_H-M   'P 1'
#
loop_
_entity.id
_entity.type
_entity.pdbx_description
1 polymer ?
#
loop_
_entity_poly.entity_id
_entity_poly.type
_entity_poly.pdbx_seq_one_letter_code
_entity_poly.pdbx_strand_id
1 'polypeptide(L)'
;MALPDGTYRSYIWEPRAGGLVSETSRDGVSFSPDAGVRYALQPDDKGQMGVYDLFVDRSGGVVLLYIGDMFGLNNIRRAYSKDNGWTFTFDRGNILGDATFGGGGRSFVDQKAIVLSDGRIRLFTMKAGTLFSFISADDGRTFSQENFQLRPQDFKEQRLVSLHDPQPVRLPDGRYRIYVTGIVDDGRPAGQSDRNAKQVIVSATTER
;
A
#
# COMPACT_ATOMS: atom_id res chain seq x y z
N MET A 1 7.73 8.92 5.80
CA MET A 1 6.76 10.03 5.60
C MET A 1 6.99 11.10 6.66
N ALA A 2 6.51 12.33 6.45
CA ALA A 2 6.46 13.33 7.51
C ALA A 2 5.43 12.93 8.58
N LEU A 3 5.78 13.15 9.84
CA LEU A 3 4.97 12.87 11.02
C LEU A 3 4.38 14.16 11.60
N PRO A 4 3.34 14.06 12.45
CA PRO A 4 2.71 15.22 13.10
C PRO A 4 3.67 16.19 13.79
N ASP A 5 4.77 15.71 14.36
CA ASP A 5 5.79 16.55 15.01
C ASP A 5 6.81 17.19 14.04
N GLY A 6 6.62 17.02 12.74
CA GLY A 6 7.50 17.53 11.70
C GLY A 6 8.75 16.68 11.43
N THR A 7 8.95 15.58 12.16
CA THR A 7 10.00 14.61 11.85
C THR A 7 9.60 13.71 10.68
N TYR A 8 10.57 13.04 10.10
CA TYR A 8 10.35 11.99 9.11
C TYR A 8 10.69 10.65 9.72
N ARG A 9 9.86 9.64 9.48
CA ARG A 9 10.18 8.25 9.84
C ARG A 9 10.05 7.32 8.65
N SER A 10 11.04 6.45 8.52
CA SER A 10 11.04 5.27 7.65
C SER A 10 10.77 4.04 8.50
N TYR A 11 9.92 3.14 8.03
CA TYR A 11 9.63 1.86 8.70
C TYR A 11 10.14 0.74 7.83
N ILE A 12 10.72 -0.29 8.46
CA ILE A 12 11.37 -1.41 7.78
C ILE A 12 10.90 -2.70 8.46
N TRP A 13 10.36 -3.62 7.67
CA TRP A 13 10.07 -4.97 8.15
C TRP A 13 11.37 -5.74 8.38
N GLU A 14 11.66 -6.09 9.64
CA GLU A 14 12.85 -6.84 10.03
C GLU A 14 12.44 -8.16 10.71
N PRO A 15 12.34 -9.26 9.95
CA PRO A 15 11.93 -10.56 10.48
C PRO A 15 12.80 -11.03 11.66
N ARG A 16 14.09 -10.69 11.69
CA ARG A 16 14.99 -11.11 12.78
C ARG A 16 14.71 -10.37 14.08
N ALA A 17 14.22 -9.14 14.00
CA ALA A 17 13.74 -8.37 15.15
C ALA A 17 12.30 -8.74 15.54
N GLY A 18 11.60 -9.51 14.70
CA GLY A 18 10.22 -9.94 14.92
C GLY A 18 9.18 -8.84 14.66
N GLY A 19 9.51 -7.79 13.90
CA GLY A 19 8.62 -6.64 13.75
C GLY A 19 9.08 -5.57 12.77
N LEU A 20 8.26 -4.52 12.66
CA LEU A 20 8.67 -3.27 12.03
C LEU A 20 9.65 -2.54 12.95
N VAL A 21 10.84 -2.24 12.46
CA VAL A 21 11.77 -1.28 13.06
C VAL A 21 11.66 0.06 12.31
N SER A 22 12.37 1.09 12.75
CA SER A 22 12.32 2.39 12.10
C SER A 22 13.64 3.15 12.14
N GLU A 23 13.73 4.16 11.28
CA GLU A 23 14.77 5.17 11.29
C GLU A 23 14.12 6.56 11.25
N THR A 24 14.67 7.51 12.01
CA THR A 24 14.14 8.88 12.12
C THR A 24 15.07 9.88 11.44
N SER A 25 14.47 10.91 10.84
CA SER A 25 15.16 12.04 10.20
C SER A 25 14.46 13.36 10.56
N ARG A 26 15.21 14.46 10.60
CA ARG A 26 14.68 15.82 10.76
C ARG A 26 14.62 16.61 9.45
N ASP A 27 15.40 16.20 8.45
CA ASP A 27 15.52 16.88 7.16
C ASP A 27 14.89 16.08 6.01
N GLY A 28 14.45 14.84 6.27
CA GLY A 28 13.93 13.92 5.28
C GLY A 28 15.00 13.31 4.37
N VAL A 29 16.28 13.53 4.68
CA VAL A 29 17.43 13.10 3.85
C VAL A 29 18.35 12.19 4.66
N SER A 30 18.72 12.60 5.87
CA SER A 30 19.64 11.87 6.74
C SER A 30 18.85 11.13 7.81
N PHE A 31 18.92 9.80 7.78
CA PHE A 31 18.20 8.92 8.70
C PHE A 31 19.13 8.26 9.72
N SER A 32 18.63 8.04 10.92
CA SER A 32 19.32 7.31 11.98
C SER A 32 18.43 6.21 12.55
N PRO A 33 18.94 4.99 12.75
CA PRO A 33 18.15 3.89 13.31
C PRO A 33 17.58 4.20 14.69
N ASP A 34 16.31 3.86 14.88
CA ASP A 34 15.63 3.95 16.17
C ASP A 34 15.75 2.62 16.94
N ALA A 35 15.93 2.68 18.26
CA ALA A 35 16.04 1.48 19.08
C ALA A 35 14.68 0.79 19.30
N GLY A 36 14.56 -0.48 18.93
CA GLY A 36 13.42 -1.34 19.24
C GLY A 36 12.36 -1.45 18.13
N VAL A 37 11.36 -2.29 18.39
CA VAL A 37 10.27 -2.63 17.46
C VAL A 37 9.10 -1.66 17.62
N ARG A 38 8.51 -1.23 16.50
CA ARG A 38 7.32 -0.36 16.39
C ARG A 38 6.03 -1.14 16.32
N TYR A 39 6.07 -2.31 15.68
CA TYR A 39 4.92 -3.17 15.52
C TYR A 39 5.35 -4.63 15.40
N ALA A 40 4.73 -5.50 16.21
CA ALA A 40 4.83 -6.94 16.06
C ALA A 40 3.55 -7.46 15.36
N LEU A 41 3.72 -8.43 14.47
CA LEU A 41 2.61 -9.05 13.78
C LEU A 41 1.67 -9.80 14.73
N GLN A 42 0.41 -9.89 14.34
CA GLN A 42 -0.56 -10.75 15.00
C GLN A 42 -0.27 -12.22 14.69
N PRO A 43 -0.63 -13.17 15.57
CA PRO A 43 -0.52 -14.60 15.27
C PRO A 43 -1.20 -15.00 13.96
N ASP A 44 -2.30 -14.33 13.62
CA ASP A 44 -3.06 -14.55 12.39
C ASP A 44 -2.39 -13.96 11.15
N ASP A 45 -1.29 -13.21 11.27
CA ASP A 45 -0.47 -12.79 10.13
C ASP A 45 0.51 -13.89 9.69
N LYS A 46 0.60 -14.99 10.45
CA LYS A 46 1.48 -16.15 10.17
C LYS A 46 2.95 -15.78 10.04
N GLY A 47 3.38 -14.76 10.78
CA GLY A 47 4.78 -14.33 10.85
C GLY A 47 5.31 -13.65 9.58
N GLN A 48 4.43 -13.28 8.64
CA GLN A 48 4.82 -12.58 7.42
C GLN A 48 4.04 -11.28 7.24
N MET A 49 4.77 -10.26 6.82
CA MET A 49 4.22 -8.98 6.39
C MET A 49 4.52 -8.82 4.90
N GLY A 50 3.47 -8.57 4.12
CA GLY A 50 3.63 -8.18 2.73
C GLY A 50 3.87 -6.69 2.60
N VAL A 51 3.43 -6.12 1.47
CA VAL A 51 3.48 -4.68 1.26
C VAL A 51 2.72 -3.95 2.36
N TYR A 52 3.29 -2.86 2.83
CA TYR A 52 2.66 -1.95 3.78
C TYR A 52 2.72 -0.51 3.28
N ASP A 53 1.90 0.32 3.89
CA ASP A 53 1.80 1.75 3.62
C ASP A 53 1.33 2.50 4.87
N LEU A 54 1.67 3.77 4.97
CA LEU A 54 1.32 4.61 6.11
C LEU A 54 0.78 5.97 5.69
N PHE A 55 -0.13 6.50 6.49
CA PHE A 55 -0.56 7.89 6.39
C PHE A 55 -0.88 8.46 7.78
N VAL A 56 -0.90 9.79 7.86
CA VAL A 56 -1.30 10.52 9.06
C VAL A 56 -2.76 10.94 8.89
N ASP A 57 -3.59 10.65 9.89
CA ASP A 57 -4.96 11.10 9.90
C ASP A 57 -5.12 12.55 10.40
N ARG A 58 -6.34 13.09 10.30
CA ARG A 58 -6.66 14.46 10.72
C ARG A 58 -6.45 14.72 12.22
N SER A 59 -6.41 13.67 13.05
CA SER A 59 -6.14 13.77 14.49
C SER A 59 -4.65 13.69 14.84
N GLY A 60 -3.78 13.50 13.84
CA GLY A 60 -2.35 13.29 14.04
C GLY A 60 -2.00 11.84 14.39
N GLY A 61 -2.95 10.91 14.29
CA GLY A 61 -2.66 9.49 14.42
C GLY A 61 -1.94 8.95 13.19
N VAL A 62 -1.05 7.98 13.39
CA VAL A 62 -0.37 7.30 12.28
C VAL A 62 -1.06 5.98 12.02
N VAL A 63 -1.60 5.82 10.80
CA VAL A 63 -2.23 4.59 10.34
C VAL A 63 -1.21 3.76 9.59
N LEU A 64 -1.07 2.49 9.96
CA LEU A 64 -0.34 1.47 9.22
C LEU A 64 -1.33 0.55 8.53
N LEU A 65 -1.29 0.49 7.20
CA LEU A 65 -1.99 -0.52 6.42
C LEU A 65 -0.97 -1.54 5.93
N TYR A 66 -1.20 -2.82 6.18
CA TYR A 66 -0.24 -3.87 5.81
C TYR A 66 -0.95 -5.13 5.32
N ILE A 67 -0.30 -5.88 4.43
CA ILE A 67 -0.78 -7.21 4.03
C ILE A 67 -0.36 -8.22 5.09
N GLY A 68 -1.33 -8.88 5.71
CA GLY A 68 -1.11 -9.99 6.64
C GLY A 68 -1.55 -11.33 6.05
N ASP A 69 -1.05 -12.43 6.60
CA ASP A 69 -1.38 -13.79 6.15
C ASP A 69 -1.16 -13.98 4.64
N MET A 70 0.04 -13.59 4.16
CA MET A 70 0.37 -13.51 2.73
C MET A 70 0.06 -14.78 1.92
N PHE A 71 0.13 -15.95 2.56
CA PHE A 71 -0.13 -17.24 1.91
C PHE A 71 -1.51 -17.83 2.23
N GLY A 72 -2.30 -17.17 3.08
CA GLY A 72 -3.68 -17.50 3.37
C GLY A 72 -4.61 -16.46 2.78
N LEU A 73 -5.30 -15.72 3.64
CA LEU A 73 -6.28 -14.71 3.24
C LEU A 73 -5.67 -13.53 2.48
N ASN A 74 -4.36 -13.26 2.64
CA ASN A 74 -3.60 -12.26 1.87
C ASN A 74 -4.30 -10.89 1.77
N ASN A 75 -4.84 -10.41 2.89
CA ASN A 75 -5.69 -9.20 2.94
C ASN A 75 -5.01 -8.05 3.67
N ILE A 76 -5.51 -6.85 3.38
CA ILE A 76 -5.01 -5.63 4.02
C ILE A 76 -5.63 -5.49 5.42
N ARG A 77 -4.75 -5.23 6.38
CA ARG A 77 -5.03 -5.08 7.81
C ARG A 77 -4.58 -3.70 8.26
N ARG A 78 -5.09 -3.26 9.41
CA ARG A 78 -4.81 -1.95 9.99
C ARG A 78 -4.22 -2.08 11.37
N ALA A 79 -3.18 -1.29 11.62
CA ALA A 79 -2.70 -0.94 12.94
C ALA A 79 -2.65 0.58 13.08
N TYR A 80 -2.63 1.08 14.32
CA TYR A 80 -2.76 2.50 14.61
C TYR A 80 -1.81 2.94 15.71
N SER A 81 -1.20 4.10 15.53
CA SER A 81 -0.32 4.74 16.50
C SER A 81 -0.90 6.07 16.95
N LYS A 82 -0.84 6.30 18.26
CA LYS A 82 -1.25 7.56 18.93
C LYS A 82 -0.04 8.38 19.42
N ASP A 83 1.16 7.87 19.21
CA ASP A 83 2.41 8.39 19.75
C ASP A 83 3.37 8.74 18.62
N ASN A 84 2.85 9.45 17.60
CA ASN A 84 3.66 9.92 16.48
C ASN A 84 4.40 8.78 15.75
N GLY A 85 3.74 7.63 15.60
CA GLY A 85 4.31 6.48 14.89
C GLY A 85 5.41 5.74 15.64
N TRP A 86 5.52 5.89 16.97
CA TRP A 86 6.50 5.16 17.79
C TRP A 86 6.04 3.76 18.15
N THR A 87 4.76 3.56 18.42
CA THR A 87 4.18 2.24 18.69
C THR A 87 2.85 2.08 17.98
N PHE A 88 2.65 0.92 17.37
CA PHE A 88 1.40 0.59 16.70
C PHE A 88 0.67 -0.49 17.48
N THR A 89 -0.63 -0.31 17.63
CA THR A 89 -1.56 -1.32 18.14
C THR A 89 -2.37 -1.84 16.96
N PHE A 90 -2.50 -3.16 16.85
CA PHE A 90 -3.41 -3.76 15.87
C PHE A 90 -4.84 -3.24 16.10
N ASP A 91 -5.51 -2.86 15.02
CA ASP A 91 -6.88 -2.37 15.07
C ASP A 91 -7.85 -3.43 14.55
N ARG A 92 -7.68 -3.86 13.29
CA ARG A 92 -8.53 -4.88 12.66
C ARG A 92 -7.92 -5.44 11.38
N GLY A 93 -8.36 -6.63 10.99
CA GLY A 93 -8.09 -7.22 9.67
C GLY A 93 -9.16 -6.90 8.64
N ASN A 94 -8.96 -7.37 7.40
CA ASN A 94 -9.96 -7.37 6.33
C ASN A 94 -10.59 -5.99 6.05
N ILE A 95 -9.78 -4.93 5.94
CA ILE A 95 -10.32 -3.56 5.86
C ILE A 95 -11.07 -3.26 4.57
N LEU A 96 -10.89 -4.09 3.53
CA LEU A 96 -11.55 -3.97 2.22
C LEU A 96 -12.62 -5.04 2.00
N GLY A 97 -12.91 -5.89 2.98
CA GLY A 97 -14.03 -6.83 2.92
C GLY A 97 -13.83 -8.01 1.96
N ASP A 98 -12.60 -8.36 1.60
CA ASP A 98 -12.25 -9.38 0.60
C ASP A 98 -11.86 -10.75 1.20
N ALA A 99 -11.90 -10.92 2.52
CA ALA A 99 -11.55 -12.20 3.17
C ALA A 99 -12.37 -13.40 2.65
N THR A 100 -13.60 -13.20 2.17
CA THR A 100 -14.44 -14.28 1.62
C THR A 100 -14.06 -14.67 0.19
N PHE A 101 -13.13 -13.94 -0.45
CA PHE A 101 -12.71 -14.22 -1.83
C PHE A 101 -11.68 -15.36 -1.91
N GLY A 102 -11.17 -15.84 -0.77
CA GLY A 102 -10.31 -17.04 -0.69
C GLY A 102 -8.83 -16.78 -0.95
N GLY A 103 -8.37 -15.53 -0.78
CA GLY A 103 -6.94 -15.21 -0.75
C GLY A 103 -6.23 -15.13 -2.10
N GLY A 104 -4.90 -15.01 -2.03
CA GLY A 104 -4.02 -14.94 -3.20
C GLY A 104 -4.40 -13.80 -4.17
N GLY A 105 -4.39 -14.09 -5.48
CA GLY A 105 -4.72 -13.13 -6.54
C GLY A 105 -6.16 -12.62 -6.54
N ARG A 106 -7.03 -13.14 -5.66
CA ARG A 106 -8.40 -12.63 -5.47
C ARG A 106 -8.48 -11.56 -4.38
N SER A 107 -7.40 -11.26 -3.68
CA SER A 107 -7.35 -10.23 -2.64
C SER A 107 -6.87 -8.91 -3.22
N PHE A 108 -7.24 -7.82 -2.59
CA PHE A 108 -6.68 -6.50 -2.86
C PHE A 108 -5.35 -6.36 -2.11
N VAL A 109 -4.29 -6.08 -2.84
CA VAL A 109 -2.90 -6.00 -2.34
C VAL A 109 -2.16 -4.79 -2.91
N ASP A 110 -0.88 -4.66 -2.59
CA ASP A 110 0.05 -3.60 -3.03
C ASP A 110 -0.46 -2.19 -2.77
N GLN A 111 -1.14 -2.02 -1.64
CA GLN A 111 -1.88 -0.81 -1.33
C GLN A 111 -0.99 0.43 -1.23
N LYS A 112 -1.45 1.56 -1.78
CA LYS A 112 -0.88 2.89 -1.53
C LYS A 112 -1.97 3.95 -1.37
N ALA A 113 -1.87 4.71 -0.29
CA ALA A 113 -2.79 5.74 0.13
C ALA A 113 -2.28 7.13 -0.25
N ILE A 114 -3.22 8.01 -0.59
CA ILE A 114 -2.98 9.45 -0.68
C ILE A 114 -4.05 10.19 0.11
N VAL A 115 -3.64 11.27 0.77
CA VAL A 115 -4.56 12.23 1.37
C VAL A 115 -4.93 13.25 0.29
N LEU A 116 -6.23 13.35 0.00
CA LEU A 116 -6.79 14.31 -0.94
C LEU A 116 -6.84 15.71 -0.31
N SER A 117 -7.01 16.73 -1.14
CA SER A 117 -7.08 18.13 -0.67
C SER A 117 -8.27 18.42 0.24
N ASP A 118 -9.33 17.62 0.18
CA ASP A 118 -10.49 17.68 1.08
C ASP A 118 -10.32 16.81 2.35
N GLY A 119 -9.12 16.25 2.54
CA GLY A 119 -8.76 15.40 3.66
C GLY A 119 -9.31 13.98 3.60
N ARG A 120 -10.07 13.59 2.56
CA ARG A 120 -10.40 12.17 2.34
C ARG A 120 -9.15 11.40 1.98
N ILE A 121 -9.16 10.10 2.26
CA ILE A 121 -8.05 9.21 1.89
C ILE A 121 -8.49 8.37 0.71
N ARG A 122 -7.71 8.38 -0.37
CA ARG A 122 -7.87 7.44 -1.47
C ARG A 122 -6.79 6.38 -1.39
N LEU A 123 -7.21 5.12 -1.39
CA LEU A 123 -6.35 3.94 -1.38
C LEU A 123 -6.40 3.28 -2.76
N PHE A 124 -5.25 3.07 -3.38
CA PHE A 124 -5.11 2.28 -4.60
C PHE A 124 -4.60 0.89 -4.25
N THR A 125 -5.11 -0.13 -4.93
CA THR A 125 -4.73 -1.54 -4.71
C THR A 125 -4.69 -2.30 -6.02
N MET A 126 -3.89 -3.35 -6.10
CA MET A 126 -3.94 -4.36 -7.16
C MET A 126 -4.85 -5.52 -6.75
N LYS A 127 -5.65 -6.04 -7.69
CA LYS A 127 -6.30 -7.34 -7.58
C LYS A 127 -6.31 -8.00 -8.96
N ALA A 128 -5.80 -9.22 -9.05
CA ALA A 128 -5.63 -9.96 -10.31
C ALA A 128 -5.02 -9.12 -11.45
N GLY A 129 -3.99 -8.31 -11.12
CA GLY A 129 -3.26 -7.48 -12.08
C GLY A 129 -4.00 -6.24 -12.60
N THR A 130 -5.15 -5.92 -12.01
CA THR A 130 -5.91 -4.68 -12.28
C THR A 130 -5.86 -3.79 -11.04
N LEU A 131 -5.74 -2.48 -11.24
CA LEU A 131 -5.81 -1.54 -10.13
C LEU A 131 -7.24 -1.10 -9.87
N PHE A 132 -7.56 -0.98 -8.59
CA PHE A 132 -8.82 -0.46 -8.06
C PHE A 132 -8.50 0.69 -7.10
N SER A 133 -9.50 1.53 -6.82
CA SER A 133 -9.40 2.51 -5.75
C SER A 133 -10.56 2.42 -4.77
N PHE A 134 -10.27 2.85 -3.55
CA PHE A 134 -11.21 2.96 -2.45
C PHE A 134 -11.09 4.35 -1.84
N ILE A 135 -12.20 4.89 -1.36
CA ILE A 135 -12.25 6.18 -0.68
C ILE A 135 -12.66 6.00 0.78
N SER A 136 -12.02 6.76 1.66
CA SER A 136 -12.39 6.89 3.07
C SER A 136 -12.67 8.36 3.39
N ALA A 137 -13.82 8.60 4.02
CA ALA A 137 -14.19 9.91 4.55
C ALA A 137 -13.85 10.08 6.04
N ASP A 138 -13.56 8.97 6.73
CA ASP A 138 -13.50 8.84 8.18
C ASP A 138 -12.11 8.45 8.69
N ASP A 139 -11.06 8.98 8.05
CA ASP A 139 -9.66 8.79 8.42
C ASP A 139 -9.14 7.34 8.27
N GLY A 140 -9.65 6.61 7.28
CA GLY A 140 -9.28 5.21 7.01
C GLY A 140 -9.92 4.21 7.97
N ARG A 141 -10.95 4.63 8.72
CA ARG A 141 -11.74 3.72 9.56
C ARG A 141 -12.66 2.85 8.71
N THR A 142 -13.16 3.35 7.59
CA THR A 142 -13.89 2.58 6.59
C THR A 142 -13.46 2.98 5.18
N PHE A 143 -13.55 2.03 4.24
CA PHE A 143 -13.22 2.22 2.84
C PHE A 143 -14.38 1.75 1.98
N SER A 144 -14.77 2.57 1.02
CA SER A 144 -15.76 2.22 -0.01
C SER A 144 -15.07 2.15 -1.36
N GLN A 145 -15.28 1.07 -2.10
CA GLN A 145 -14.70 0.93 -3.43
C GLN A 145 -15.29 1.98 -4.37
N GLU A 146 -14.43 2.66 -5.13
CA GLU A 146 -14.84 3.62 -6.14
C GLU A 146 -15.04 2.93 -7.49
N ASN A 147 -15.76 3.59 -8.40
CA ASN A 147 -15.84 3.18 -9.80
C ASN A 147 -14.58 3.61 -10.58
N PHE A 148 -13.44 3.09 -10.17
CA PHE A 148 -12.14 3.30 -10.80
C PHE A 148 -11.52 1.96 -11.12
N GLN A 149 -11.03 1.80 -12.35
CA GLN A 149 -10.19 0.69 -12.74
C GLN A 149 -9.12 1.16 -13.71
N LEU A 150 -7.88 0.73 -13.49
CA LEU A 150 -6.81 0.84 -14.47
C LEU A 150 -6.34 -0.58 -14.80
N ARG A 151 -6.48 -0.96 -16.06
CA ARG A 151 -6.23 -2.32 -16.54
C ARG A 151 -4.98 -2.35 -17.41
N PRO A 152 -4.31 -3.51 -17.52
CA PRO A 152 -3.16 -3.66 -18.42
C PRO A 152 -3.46 -3.21 -19.86
N GLN A 153 -4.68 -3.45 -20.35
CA GLN A 153 -5.10 -3.13 -21.72
C GLN A 153 -5.30 -1.63 -21.96
N ASP A 154 -5.31 -0.81 -20.93
CA ASP A 154 -5.43 0.65 -21.09
C ASP A 154 -4.11 1.27 -21.57
N PHE A 155 -2.99 0.55 -21.47
CA PHE A 155 -1.68 0.90 -22.05
C PHE A 155 -1.54 0.31 -23.45
N LYS A 156 -1.35 1.16 -24.48
CA LYS A 156 -1.35 0.73 -25.89
C LYS A 156 0.05 0.56 -26.46
N GLU A 157 1.03 1.21 -25.85
CA GLU A 157 2.42 1.23 -26.25
C GLU A 157 3.15 -0.05 -25.86
N GLN A 158 2.61 -0.81 -24.90
CA GLN A 158 3.13 -2.10 -24.45
C GLN A 158 2.00 -3.09 -24.24
N ARG A 159 2.23 -4.35 -24.64
CA ARG A 159 1.31 -5.45 -24.33
C ARG A 159 1.58 -5.92 -22.89
N LEU A 160 0.70 -5.54 -21.97
CA LEU A 160 0.80 -5.87 -20.55
C LEU A 160 -0.22 -6.93 -20.13
N VAL A 161 0.15 -7.79 -19.18
CA VAL A 161 -0.74 -8.81 -18.59
C VAL A 161 -1.17 -8.49 -17.15
N SER A 162 -0.40 -7.68 -16.43
CA SER A 162 -0.65 -7.33 -15.03
C SER A 162 -0.04 -5.98 -14.68
N LEU A 163 -0.67 -5.27 -13.74
CA LEU A 163 -0.18 -4.05 -13.11
C LEU A 163 0.00 -4.30 -11.61
N HIS A 164 1.14 -3.88 -11.06
CA HIS A 164 1.50 -4.03 -9.65
C HIS A 164 2.02 -2.71 -9.07
N ASP A 165 2.13 -2.64 -7.75
CA ASP A 165 2.81 -1.56 -7.02
C ASP A 165 2.39 -0.13 -7.45
N PRO A 166 1.11 0.26 -7.31
CA PRO A 166 0.66 1.61 -7.64
C PRO A 166 1.42 2.68 -6.85
N GLN A 167 1.94 3.70 -7.53
CA GLN A 167 2.61 4.87 -6.95
C GLN A 167 1.97 6.17 -7.46
N PRO A 168 0.87 6.63 -6.83
CA PRO A 168 0.23 7.89 -7.18
C PRO A 168 1.06 9.10 -6.70
N VAL A 169 1.19 10.10 -7.56
CA VAL A 169 1.79 11.40 -7.25
C VAL A 169 0.88 12.52 -7.72
N ARG A 170 0.76 13.56 -6.90
CA ARG A 170 0.05 14.78 -7.26
C ARG A 170 0.97 15.68 -8.07
N LEU A 171 0.50 16.12 -9.23
CA LEU A 171 1.21 17.05 -10.10
C LEU A 171 0.97 18.51 -9.67
N PRO A 172 1.86 19.45 -10.04
CA PRO A 172 1.70 20.87 -9.72
C PRO A 172 0.39 21.50 -10.24
N ASP A 173 -0.15 20.96 -11.35
CA ASP A 173 -1.42 21.41 -11.93
C ASP A 173 -2.67 20.78 -11.26
N GLY A 174 -2.49 20.09 -10.13
CA GLY A 174 -3.56 19.50 -9.33
C GLY A 174 -4.02 18.12 -9.79
N ARG A 175 -3.60 17.67 -10.99
CA ARG A 175 -3.86 16.31 -11.48
C ARG A 175 -3.07 15.28 -10.70
N TYR A 176 -3.45 14.02 -10.87
CA TYR A 176 -2.70 12.89 -10.33
C TYR A 176 -2.11 12.06 -11.47
N ARG A 177 -0.86 11.63 -11.31
CA ARG A 177 -0.23 10.60 -12.14
C ARG A 177 0.05 9.39 -11.28
N ILE A 178 -0.34 8.21 -11.75
CA ILE A 178 -0.04 6.94 -11.10
C ILE A 178 1.02 6.21 -11.93
N TYR A 179 2.15 5.90 -11.31
CA TYR A 179 3.19 5.03 -11.87
C TYR A 179 2.99 3.61 -11.35
N VAL A 180 3.09 2.62 -12.23
CA VAL A 180 2.85 1.21 -11.89
C VAL A 180 3.87 0.31 -12.56
N THR A 181 4.16 -0.81 -11.91
CA THR A 181 4.95 -1.89 -12.51
C THR A 181 4.06 -2.69 -13.44
N GLY A 182 4.29 -2.59 -14.75
CA GLY A 182 3.62 -3.39 -15.77
C GLY A 182 4.40 -4.67 -16.07
N ILE A 183 3.71 -5.82 -16.01
CA ILE A 183 4.25 -7.10 -16.46
C ILE A 183 4.02 -7.24 -17.95
N VAL A 184 5.11 -7.38 -18.72
CA VAL A 184 5.06 -7.49 -20.18
C VAL A 184 4.65 -8.91 -20.58
N ASP A 185 3.72 -8.98 -21.53
CA ASP A 185 3.40 -10.21 -22.23
C ASP A 185 4.52 -10.56 -23.23
N ASP A 186 5.39 -11.48 -22.82
CA ASP A 186 6.46 -12.03 -23.65
C ASP A 186 6.13 -13.43 -24.21
N GLY A 187 4.84 -13.83 -24.17
CA GLY A 187 4.38 -15.12 -24.69
C GLY A 187 4.60 -16.30 -23.73
N ARG A 188 4.94 -16.05 -22.46
CA ARG A 188 5.02 -17.11 -21.44
C ARG A 188 3.65 -17.78 -21.20
N PRO A 189 3.63 -19.09 -20.90
CA PRO A 189 2.40 -19.80 -20.55
C PRO A 189 1.66 -19.16 -19.37
N ALA A 190 0.32 -19.13 -19.46
CA ALA A 190 -0.53 -18.67 -18.37
C ALA A 190 -0.27 -19.46 -17.08
N GLY A 191 -0.21 -18.75 -15.94
CA GLY A 191 0.02 -19.36 -14.63
C GLY A 191 1.49 -19.49 -14.20
N GLN A 192 2.47 -19.11 -15.04
CA GLN A 192 3.83 -18.91 -14.57
C GLN A 192 3.93 -17.68 -13.67
N SER A 193 4.80 -17.75 -12.65
CA SER A 193 5.00 -16.64 -11.72
C SER A 193 5.60 -15.42 -12.43
N ASP A 194 5.18 -14.22 -12.01
CA ASP A 194 5.72 -12.95 -12.50
C ASP A 194 7.16 -12.66 -12.03
N ARG A 195 7.74 -13.48 -11.15
CA ARG A 195 9.05 -13.22 -10.53
C ARG A 195 10.20 -13.07 -11.55
N ASN A 196 10.11 -13.76 -12.68
CA ASN A 196 11.10 -13.69 -13.76
C ASN A 196 10.55 -12.99 -15.01
N ALA A 197 9.43 -12.29 -14.86
CA ALA A 197 8.83 -11.59 -15.98
C ALA A 197 9.65 -10.38 -16.40
N LYS A 198 9.60 -10.05 -17.69
CA LYS A 198 9.99 -8.72 -18.13
C LYS A 198 9.01 -7.71 -17.54
N GLN A 199 9.55 -6.71 -16.85
CA GLN A 199 8.78 -5.63 -16.21
C GLN A 199 9.14 -4.28 -16.84
N VAL A 200 8.17 -3.36 -16.83
CA VAL A 200 8.32 -1.96 -17.23
C VAL A 200 7.63 -1.07 -16.23
N ILE A 201 8.02 0.20 -16.14
CA ILE A 201 7.23 1.21 -15.45
C ILE A 201 6.37 1.93 -16.49
N VAL A 202 5.06 1.93 -16.27
CA VAL A 202 4.10 2.70 -17.08
C VAL A 202 3.34 3.66 -16.19
N SER A 203 2.66 4.65 -16.78
CA SER A 203 1.91 5.63 -15.99
C SER A 203 0.65 6.11 -16.67
N ALA A 204 -0.39 6.38 -15.88
CA ALA A 204 -1.62 7.04 -16.32
C ALA A 204 -1.79 8.37 -15.57
N THR A 205 -2.40 9.36 -16.20
CA THR A 205 -2.65 10.68 -15.59
C THR A 205 -4.15 10.98 -15.65
N THR A 206 -4.71 11.56 -14.60
CA THR A 206 -6.12 12.00 -14.62
C THR A 206 -6.35 13.00 -15.76
N GLU A 207 -7.56 12.98 -16.31
CA GLU A 207 -8.02 14.03 -17.22
C GLU A 207 -8.17 15.36 -16.46
N ARG A 208 -8.28 16.46 -17.21
CA ARG A 208 -8.51 17.80 -16.63
C ARG A 208 -9.99 18.05 -16.42
#